data_AF-A0A0L0CQD7-F1
#
_entry.id   AF-A0A0L0CQD7-F1
#
_cell.length_a   1.000
_cell.length_b   1.000
_cell.length_c   1.000
_cell.angle_alpha   90.00
_cell.angle_beta   90.00
_cell.angle_gamma   90.00
#
_symmetry.space_group_name_H-M   'P 1'
#
loop_
_entity.id
_entity.type
_entity.pdbx_description
1 polymer ?
#
loop_
_entity_poly.entity_id
_entity_poly.type
_entity_poly.pdbx_seq_one_letter_code
_entity_poly.pdbx_strand_id
1 'polypeptide(L)' 'MLSYNFYVFFLEYNAPRNMEVAGHNEFHSSVKAHQGQTEQELATKMLQIQSKRFYLDVKQNRRGRFIKVAEVSF' A
#
# COMPACT_ATOMS: atom_id res chain seq x y z
N MET A 1 12.04 -25.36 5.60
CA MET A 1 12.53 -23.97 5.63
C MET A 1 11.45 -23.13 4.99
N LEU A 2 10.96 -22.08 5.66
CA LEU A 2 9.91 -21.23 5.07
C LEU A 2 10.51 -20.43 3.91
N SER A 3 9.86 -20.46 2.75
CA SER A 3 10.26 -19.65 1.58
C SER A 3 9.35 -18.42 1.46
N TYR A 4 9.95 -17.27 1.14
CA TYR A 4 9.25 -15.98 1.03
C TYR A 4 9.46 -15.36 -0.36
N ASN A 5 8.38 -15.01 -1.05
CA ASN A 5 8.41 -14.23 -2.29
C ASN A 5 7.59 -12.94 -2.13
N PHE A 6 8.06 -11.86 -2.74
CA PHE A 6 7.38 -10.56 -2.73
C PHE A 6 7.08 -10.07 -4.14
N TYR A 7 5.85 -9.62 -4.34
CA TYR A 7 5.39 -9.02 -5.60
C TYR A 7 4.74 -7.67 -5.33
N VAL A 8 4.92 -6.72 -6.25
CA VAL A 8 4.31 -5.39 -6.17
C VAL A 8 3.62 -5.10 -7.50
N PHE A 9 2.32 -4.83 -7.44
CA PHE A 9 1.49 -4.52 -8.61
C PHE A 9 0.97 -3.09 -8.49
N PHE A 10 1.30 -2.22 -9.44
CA PHE A 10 0.75 -0.86 -9.47
C PHE A 10 -0.67 -0.91 -10.05
N LEU A 11 -1.64 -0.32 -9.35
CA LEU A 11 -3.05 -0.29 -9.74
C LEU A 11 -3.39 0.88 -10.68
N GLU A 12 -2.60 1.94 -10.64
CA GLU A 12 -2.72 3.11 -11.52
C GLU A 12 -1.35 3.44 -12.13
N TYR A 13 -1.28 3.62 -13.46
CA TYR A 13 -0.19 4.36 -14.06
C TYR A 13 -0.49 5.85 -13.86
N ASN A 14 0.06 6.45 -12.80
CA ASN A 14 -0.10 7.89 -12.61
C ASN A 14 0.82 8.64 -13.56
N ALA A 15 0.24 9.23 -14.61
CA ALA A 15 0.82 10.42 -15.20
C ALA A 15 0.96 11.46 -14.08
N PRO A 16 2.12 12.13 -13.92
CA PRO A 16 2.28 13.16 -12.90
C PRO A 16 1.17 14.19 -13.11
N ARG A 17 0.24 14.30 -12.16
CA ARG A 17 -0.79 15.34 -12.22
C ARG A 17 -0.08 16.65 -12.01
N ASN A 18 0.01 17.40 -13.10
CA ASN A 18 0.54 18.74 -13.17
C ASN A 18 -0.01 19.57 -12.00
N MET A 19 0.93 20.10 -11.23
CA MET A 19 0.85 21.15 -10.21
C MET A 19 -0.45 21.98 -10.24
N GLU A 20 -1.50 21.56 -9.53
CA GLU A 20 -2.66 22.42 -9.26
C GLU A 20 -2.38 23.20 -7.98
N VAL A 21 -1.91 24.44 -8.14
CA VAL A 21 -1.76 25.42 -7.08
C VAL A 21 -3.13 26.06 -6.82
N ALA A 22 -3.72 25.80 -5.66
CA ALA A 22 -4.50 26.78 -4.88
C ALA A 22 -4.91 26.15 -3.55
N GLY A 23 -4.60 26.86 -2.45
CA GLY A 23 -4.82 26.36 -1.11
C GLY A 23 -6.28 26.39 -0.65
N HIS A 24 -6.58 25.52 0.30
CA HIS A 24 -7.52 25.79 1.37
C HIS A 24 -7.04 25.07 2.63
N ASN A 25 -6.87 25.86 3.70
CA ASN A 25 -6.60 25.36 5.05
C ASN A 25 -7.92 24.87 5.65
N GLU A 26 -8.08 23.54 5.79
CA GLU A 26 -9.07 22.97 6.70
C GLU A 26 -8.40 21.98 7.63
N PHE A 27 -8.43 22.35 8.91
CA PHE A 27 -7.99 21.60 10.06
C PHE A 27 -8.86 20.35 10.22
N HIS A 28 -8.25 19.16 10.14
CA HIS A 28 -8.81 17.98 10.78
C HIS A 28 -7.77 17.30 11.67
N SER A 29 -8.14 17.28 12.94
CA SER A 29 -7.47 16.67 14.08
C SER A 29 -7.15 15.19 13.90
N SER A 30 -6.25 14.72 14.77
CA SER A 30 -5.83 13.34 15.02
C SER A 30 -4.64 12.82 14.18
N VAL A 31 -3.48 13.45 14.33
CA VAL A 31 -2.20 12.81 13.99
C VAL A 31 -1.79 11.91 15.15
N LYS A 32 -2.24 10.64 15.11
CA LYS A 32 -1.44 9.58 15.71
C LYS A 32 -0.15 9.50 14.90
N ALA A 33 0.93 10.00 15.48
CA ALA A 33 2.27 9.86 14.96
C ALA A 33 2.64 8.38 14.94
N HIS A 34 2.57 7.72 13.79
CA HIS A 34 3.27 6.46 13.50
C HIS A 34 4.07 6.64 12.19
N GLN A 35 5.31 6.17 12.25
CA GLN A 35 6.43 6.45 11.35
C GLN A 35 6.15 6.15 9.86
N GLY A 36 6.59 7.04 8.97
CA GLY A 36 6.76 6.76 7.53
C GLY A 36 5.64 7.26 6.62
N GLN A 37 5.41 8.57 6.55
CA GLN A 37 4.37 9.24 5.73
C GLN A 37 4.50 9.09 4.18
N THR A 38 5.17 8.06 3.67
CA THR A 38 5.28 7.82 2.23
C THR A 38 4.22 6.85 1.72
N GLU A 39 3.66 5.99 2.59
CA GLU A 39 2.78 4.88 2.21
C GLU A 39 1.61 4.73 3.20
N GLN A 40 0.38 4.92 2.72
CA GLN A 40 -0.86 4.68 3.44
C GLN A 40 -1.36 3.27 3.16
N GLU A 41 -1.63 2.49 4.21
CA GLU A 41 -2.30 1.19 4.09
C GLU A 41 -3.81 1.41 3.96
N LEU A 42 -4.42 0.85 2.90
CA LEU A 42 -5.85 0.99 2.61
C LEU A 42 -6.64 -0.25 3.02
N ALA A 43 -6.10 -1.44 2.77
CA ALA A 43 -6.71 -2.69 3.15
C ALA A 43 -5.69 -3.83 3.17
N THR A 44 -5.92 -4.81 4.04
CA THR A 44 -5.08 -6.00 4.16
C THR A 44 -5.97 -7.25 4.19
N LYS A 45 -5.58 -8.27 3.43
CA LYS A 45 -6.21 -9.60 3.45
C LYS A 45 -5.16 -10.71 3.44
N MET A 46 -5.49 -11.81 4.12
CA MET A 46 -4.72 -13.05 4.06
C MET A 46 -5.55 -14.13 3.39
N LEU A 47 -4.95 -14.81 2.43
CA LEU A 47 -5.50 -15.99 1.77
C LEU A 47 -4.59 -17.17 2.04
N GLN A 48 -5.17 -18.30 2.41
CA GLN A 48 -4.44 -19.56 2.54
C GLN A 48 -4.86 -20.49 1.41
N ILE A 49 -3.90 -20.97 0.64
CA ILE A 49 -4.11 -21.90 -0.48
C ILE A 49 -3.08 -23.01 -0.34
N GLN A 50 -3.54 -24.25 -0.14
CA GLN A 50 -2.68 -25.42 0.14
C GLN A 50 -1.70 -25.13 1.30
N SER A 51 -0.40 -25.38 1.09
CA SER A 51 0.70 -25.09 2.01
C SER A 51 1.30 -23.70 1.80
N LYS A 52 0.51 -22.73 1.31
CA LYS A 52 0.94 -21.35 1.10
C LYS A 52 0.00 -20.35 1.77
N ARG A 53 0.56 -19.27 2.30
CA ARG A 53 -0.16 -18.08 2.74
C ARG A 53 0.22 -16.89 1.87
N PHE A 54 -0.79 -16.16 1.42
CA PHE A 54 -0.67 -14.94 0.64
C PHE A 54 -1.19 -13.78 1.48
N TYR A 55 -0.35 -12.79 1.72
CA TYR A 55 -0.74 -11.52 2.33
C TYR A 55 -0.83 -10.48 1.23
N LEU A 56 -2.01 -9.88 1.06
CA LEU A 56 -2.29 -8.87 0.05
C LEU A 56 -2.60 -7.55 0.74
N ASP A 57 -1.70 -6.59 0.56
CA ASP A 57 -1.84 -5.25 1.11
C ASP A 57 -2.13 -4.27 -0.02
N VAL A 58 -3.29 -3.64 -0.02
CA VAL A 58 -3.60 -2.51 -0.89
C VAL A 58 -3.10 -1.24 -0.21
N LYS A 59 -2.25 -0.51 -0.90
CA LYS A 59 -1.55 0.65 -0.34
C LYS A 59 -1.53 1.80 -1.33
N GLN A 60 -1.27 3.00 -0.82
CA GLN A 60 -1.18 4.22 -1.61
C GLN A 60 0.05 5.02 -1.21
N ASN A 61 0.84 5.43 -2.20
CA ASN A 61 1.93 6.38 -2.00
C ASN A 61 1.74 7.60 -2.91
N ARG A 62 2.67 8.56 -2.86
CA ARG A 62 2.62 9.77 -3.70
C ARG A 62 2.58 9.48 -5.21
N ARG A 63 2.99 8.28 -5.65
CA ARG A 63 2.98 7.84 -7.05
C ARG A 63 1.70 7.08 -7.43
N GLY A 64 0.82 6.75 -6.49
CA GLY A 64 -0.42 6.03 -6.76
C GLY A 64 -0.72 4.87 -5.83
N ARG A 65 -1.77 4.14 -6.21
CA ARG A 65 -2.18 2.91 -5.53
C ARG A 65 -1.42 1.70 -6.07
N PHE A 66 -1.08 0.77 -5.19
CA PHE A 66 -0.42 -0.48 -5.53
C PHE A 66 -0.84 -1.59 -4.56
N ILE A 67 -0.63 -2.84 -4.96
CA ILE A 67 -0.82 -4.02 -4.14
C ILE A 67 0.54 -4.63 -3.87
N LYS A 68 0.87 -4.84 -2.59
CA LYS A 68 2.00 -5.67 -2.17
C LYS A 68 1.47 -7.06 -1.85
N VAL A 69 2.08 -8.08 -2.45
CA VAL A 69 1.76 -9.49 -2.18
C VAL A 69 2.98 -10.16 -1.57
N ALA A 70 2.81 -10.76 -0.39
CA ALA A 70 3.80 -11.64 0.21
C ALA A 70 3.31 -13.08 0.15
N GLU A 71 4.08 -13.96 -0.47
CA GLU A 71 3.84 -15.40 -0.51
C GLU A 71 4.77 -16.09 0.49
N VAL A 72 4.20 -16.91 1.35
CA VAL A 72 4.92 -17.74 2.33
C VAL A 72 4.60 -19.19 2.09
N SER A 73 5.61 -20.01 1.79
CA SER A 73 5.48 -21.46 1.64
C SER A 73 6.00 -22.17 2.89
N PHE A 74 5.24 -23.15 3.38
CA PHE A 74 5.55 -23.97 4.56
C PHE A 74 6.30 -25.25 4.20
#